data_AF-A0AA90Z9B0-F1
#
_entry.id   AF-A0AA90Z9B0-F1
#
_cell.length_a   1.000
_cell.length_b   1.000
_cell.length_c   1.000
_cell.angle_alpha   90.00
_cell.angle_beta   90.00
_cell.angle_gamma   90.00
#
_symmetry.space_group_name_H-M   'P 1'
#
loop_
_entity.id
_entity.type
_entity.pdbx_description
1 polymer ?
#
loop_
_entity_poly.entity_id
_entity_poly.type
_entity_poly.pdbx_seq_one_letter_code
_entity_poly.pdbx_strand_id
1 'polypeptide(L)'
;MQIKTILIVAMLCLAMSGIAVTACEEEDDCCWAKPCGTLVEQCDKETTFVLYDSEARIVKTLHGYVYVDMEYDTNGQGQEIITANDVRLSNWHTNYEPNTKVMPNDMDNLDVIETVYDAPISYVDVNDNGMYDLYDGVVYDLDDDGLVSVGDILQTDIAAVDVYSLEEFDAGEFVEAQGTYGNAWDRVNAAHPAKGMELFSIGNGVASELMKWVDADDSNDWSLDDKLYLIQPHCVVEAAATAEVTTVKVRGAEGFDEVVTIGDTRVYIPEGDECIPECGTKVVQGDHDATYLLMQNLDAKLAYYTFGGETEWYVDMDADNFVSFGDIRLTEVSTHYGPNTKVKVCDEFDLGHDLTWSDQTLVRYVETDGLEGYTLGDAVYIDTDDNDVVDAGDIRLVEVESFLPGFPNAFVYDAW
;
A
#
# COMPACT_ATOMS: atom_id res chain seq x y z
N MET A 1 -23.66 -24.46 -59.05
CA MET A 1 -24.32 -23.40 -58.25
C MET A 1 -24.08 -23.62 -56.76
N GLN A 2 -22.82 -23.78 -56.34
CA GLN A 2 -22.44 -24.04 -54.93
C GLN A 2 -21.18 -23.30 -54.47
N ILE A 3 -20.47 -22.60 -55.37
CA ILE A 3 -19.26 -21.84 -55.01
C ILE A 3 -19.60 -20.40 -54.56
N LYS A 4 -20.70 -19.82 -55.05
CA LYS A 4 -21.11 -18.44 -54.69
C LYS A 4 -21.67 -18.33 -53.27
N THR A 5 -22.25 -19.39 -52.71
CA THR A 5 -22.82 -19.36 -51.36
C THR A 5 -21.74 -19.51 -50.28
N ILE A 6 -20.66 -20.24 -50.56
CA ILE A 6 -19.54 -20.42 -49.61
C ILE A 6 -18.69 -19.14 -49.50
N LEU A 7 -18.51 -18.40 -50.61
CA LEU A 7 -17.80 -17.11 -50.60
C LEU A 7 -18.56 -16.00 -49.84
N ILE A 8 -19.89 -16.02 -49.87
CA ILE A 8 -20.71 -15.05 -49.12
C ILE A 8 -20.67 -15.37 -47.62
N VAL A 9 -20.65 -16.65 -47.22
CA VAL A 9 -20.51 -17.04 -45.80
C VAL A 9 -19.09 -16.74 -45.28
N ALA A 10 -18.04 -16.97 -46.08
CA ALA A 10 -16.67 -16.62 -45.69
C ALA A 10 -16.46 -15.10 -45.56
N MET A 11 -17.07 -14.28 -46.43
CA MET A 11 -17.05 -12.82 -46.29
C MET A 11 -17.92 -12.31 -45.14
N LEU A 12 -19.01 -13.00 -44.78
CA LEU A 12 -19.81 -12.65 -43.59
C LEU A 12 -19.08 -13.01 -42.28
N CYS A 13 -18.29 -14.09 -42.26
CA CYS A 13 -17.45 -14.45 -41.11
C CYS A 13 -16.24 -13.51 -40.92
N LEU A 14 -15.69 -12.97 -42.01
CA LEU A 14 -14.65 -11.91 -41.94
C LEU A 14 -15.23 -10.53 -41.59
N ALA A 15 -16.52 -10.28 -41.82
CA ALA A 15 -17.19 -9.03 -41.47
C ALA A 15 -17.78 -9.03 -40.03
N MET A 16 -17.81 -10.16 -39.35
CA MET A 16 -18.29 -10.30 -37.95
C MET A 16 -17.18 -10.57 -36.93
N SER A 17 -15.91 -10.53 -37.34
CA SER A 17 -14.73 -10.46 -36.45
C SER A 17 -14.21 -9.03 -36.26
N GLY A 18 -14.88 -8.03 -36.82
CA GLY A 18 -14.66 -6.61 -36.52
C GLY A 18 -15.45 -6.16 -35.30
N ILE A 19 -15.21 -6.79 -34.15
CA ILE A 19 -15.49 -6.20 -32.84
C ILE A 19 -14.13 -5.95 -32.22
N ALA A 20 -13.93 -4.72 -31.76
CA ALA A 20 -12.72 -4.18 -31.19
C ALA A 20 -12.00 -5.19 -30.27
N VAL A 21 -10.91 -5.74 -30.77
CA VAL A 21 -9.76 -6.07 -29.94
C VAL A 21 -8.67 -5.17 -30.47
N THR A 22 -8.59 -3.98 -29.88
CA THR A 22 -7.36 -3.20 -29.94
C THR A 22 -6.35 -4.02 -29.14
N ALA A 23 -5.54 -4.79 -29.86
CA ALA A 23 -4.32 -5.35 -29.33
C ALA A 23 -3.42 -4.18 -28.94
N CYS A 24 -3.37 -3.86 -27.66
CA CYS A 24 -2.12 -3.42 -27.04
C CYS A 24 -1.41 -4.72 -26.60
N GLU A 25 -0.80 -5.39 -27.57
CA GLU A 25 0.16 -6.44 -27.29
C GLU A 25 1.54 -5.79 -27.33
N GLU A 26 2.22 -5.92 -26.19
CA GLU A 26 3.67 -5.94 -25.98
C GLU A 26 4.39 -4.58 -25.76
N GLU A 27 4.91 -4.45 -24.53
CA GLU A 27 6.03 -3.60 -24.07
C GLU A 27 5.82 -2.14 -23.64
N ASP A 28 4.62 -1.70 -23.29
CA ASP A 28 4.48 -0.46 -22.51
C ASP A 28 3.54 -0.66 -21.32
N ASP A 29 4.15 -0.54 -20.14
CA ASP A 29 3.57 -0.29 -18.82
C ASP A 29 2.71 1.01 -18.87
N CYS A 30 1.58 0.92 -19.56
CA CYS A 30 0.71 2.05 -19.85
C CYS A 30 -0.10 2.37 -18.61
N CYS A 31 0.51 3.24 -17.81
CA CYS A 31 -0.06 4.15 -16.84
C CYS A 31 -1.59 4.15 -16.80
N TRP A 32 -2.12 3.81 -15.64
CA TRP A 32 -3.49 4.00 -15.23
C TRP A 32 -3.92 5.46 -15.37
N ALA A 33 -4.30 5.88 -16.57
CA ALA A 33 -4.94 7.16 -16.82
C ALA A 33 -6.42 6.91 -17.09
N LYS A 34 -7.19 6.58 -16.04
CA LYS A 34 -8.63 6.82 -16.11
C LYS A 34 -8.79 8.34 -16.24
N PRO A 35 -9.53 8.85 -17.24
CA PRO A 35 -9.75 10.29 -17.37
C PRO A 35 -10.43 10.82 -16.11
N CYS A 36 -9.98 11.96 -15.61
CA CYS A 36 -10.61 12.66 -14.49
C CYS A 36 -12.13 12.78 -14.73
N GLY A 37 -12.96 12.37 -13.77
CA GLY A 37 -14.43 12.47 -13.85
C GLY A 37 -15.22 11.23 -14.28
N THR A 38 -14.63 10.02 -14.34
CA THR A 38 -15.41 8.77 -14.45
C THR A 38 -16.08 8.36 -13.14
N LEU A 39 -17.29 7.78 -13.24
CA LEU A 39 -17.98 7.16 -12.11
C LEU A 39 -17.12 6.03 -11.55
N VAL A 40 -16.79 6.16 -10.26
CA VAL A 40 -15.99 5.24 -9.47
C VAL A 40 -16.62 3.84 -9.50
N GLU A 41 -15.87 2.84 -9.98
CA GLU A 41 -16.27 1.43 -9.82
C GLU A 41 -16.02 0.99 -8.37
N GLN A 42 -16.68 -0.06 -7.91
CA GLN A 42 -16.58 -0.54 -6.51
C GLN A 42 -15.15 -0.90 -6.08
N CYS A 43 -14.23 -1.08 -7.04
CA CYS A 43 -12.82 -1.40 -6.85
C CYS A 43 -11.88 -0.20 -7.08
N ASP A 44 -12.41 0.97 -7.43
CA ASP A 44 -11.62 2.21 -7.46
C ASP A 44 -11.85 2.90 -6.11
N LYS A 45 -10.84 2.97 -5.23
CA LYS A 45 -10.67 4.11 -4.31
C LYS A 45 -9.44 3.99 -3.43
N GLU A 46 -8.73 5.11 -3.38
CA GLU A 46 -7.78 5.56 -2.36
C GLU A 46 -8.48 5.62 -0.98
N THR A 47 -8.93 4.48 -0.48
CA THR A 47 -9.50 4.36 0.86
C THR A 47 -8.36 4.35 1.86
N THR A 48 -8.41 5.24 2.85
CA THR A 48 -7.48 5.19 3.98
C THR A 48 -7.96 4.11 4.94
N PHE A 49 -7.15 3.06 5.13
CA PHE A 49 -7.43 2.00 6.07
C PHE A 49 -6.85 2.38 7.43
N VAL A 50 -7.64 3.10 8.23
CA VAL A 50 -7.23 3.52 9.58
C VAL A 50 -7.15 2.31 10.50
N LEU A 51 -6.07 2.25 11.26
CA LEU A 51 -5.77 1.16 12.17
C LEU A 51 -6.17 1.50 13.60
N TYR A 52 -6.92 0.61 14.22
CA TYR A 52 -7.36 0.71 15.60
C TYR A 52 -6.52 -0.21 16.48
N ASP A 53 -6.24 0.25 17.71
CA ASP A 53 -5.60 -0.57 18.73
C ASP A 53 -6.45 -1.83 19.01
N SER A 54 -5.78 -2.96 19.17
CA SER A 54 -6.40 -4.20 19.63
C SER A 54 -5.89 -4.57 21.01
N GLU A 55 -6.71 -5.27 21.79
CA GLU A 55 -6.25 -5.99 22.99
C GLU A 55 -5.77 -7.40 22.63
N ALA A 56 -5.32 -7.61 21.38
CA ALA A 56 -5.05 -8.91 20.82
C ALA A 56 -3.96 -9.68 21.59
N ARG A 57 -4.18 -10.98 21.78
CA ARG A 57 -3.25 -11.89 22.45
C ARG A 57 -3.10 -13.18 21.68
N ILE A 58 -1.89 -13.73 21.65
CA ILE A 58 -1.68 -15.08 21.13
C ILE A 58 -2.00 -16.07 22.24
N VAL A 59 -2.97 -16.95 21.98
CA VAL A 59 -3.44 -17.94 22.94
C VAL A 59 -3.42 -19.33 22.32
N LYS A 60 -3.36 -20.35 23.17
CA LYS A 60 -3.48 -21.74 22.73
C LYS A 60 -4.52 -22.49 23.53
N THR A 61 -5.26 -23.37 22.88
CA THR A 61 -6.16 -24.30 23.57
C THR A 61 -5.35 -25.41 24.26
N LEU A 62 -5.98 -26.14 25.17
CA LEU A 62 -5.40 -27.35 25.79
C LEU A 62 -5.02 -28.45 24.78
N HIS A 63 -5.56 -28.38 23.56
CA HIS A 63 -5.26 -29.29 22.46
C HIS A 63 -4.11 -28.80 21.56
N GLY A 64 -3.58 -27.59 21.83
CA GLY A 64 -2.43 -27.02 21.13
C GLY A 64 -2.78 -26.16 19.92
N TYR A 65 -4.06 -25.93 19.61
CA TYR A 65 -4.49 -25.00 18.54
C TYR A 65 -4.27 -23.56 18.96
N VAL A 66 -3.82 -22.72 18.03
CA VAL A 66 -3.36 -21.35 18.28
C VAL A 66 -4.33 -20.35 17.64
N TYR A 67 -4.59 -19.26 18.36
CA TYR A 67 -5.53 -18.21 17.99
C TYR A 67 -4.95 -16.83 18.30
N VAL A 68 -5.46 -15.81 17.59
CA VAL A 68 -5.50 -14.44 18.09
C VAL A 68 -6.80 -14.28 18.84
N ASP A 69 -6.67 -14.15 20.16
CA ASP A 69 -7.76 -13.76 21.03
C ASP A 69 -7.92 -12.24 20.96
N MET A 70 -9.07 -11.79 20.49
CA MET A 70 -9.35 -10.37 20.26
C MET A 70 -9.99 -9.69 21.46
N GLU A 71 -10.57 -10.46 22.38
CA GLU A 71 -11.31 -9.95 23.53
C GLU A 71 -11.13 -10.85 24.77
N TYR A 72 -10.81 -10.25 25.91
CA TYR A 72 -10.71 -11.02 27.15
C TYR A 72 -12.08 -11.61 27.56
N ASP A 73 -12.23 -12.91 27.40
CA ASP A 73 -13.43 -13.64 27.75
C ASP A 73 -13.21 -14.76 28.78
N THR A 74 -14.22 -15.03 29.61
CA THR A 74 -14.18 -16.14 30.57
C THR A 74 -15.48 -16.92 30.63
N ASN A 75 -15.37 -18.22 30.87
CA ASN A 75 -16.54 -19.05 31.16
C ASN A 75 -17.10 -18.76 32.58
N GLY A 76 -18.26 -19.36 32.91
CA GLY A 76 -18.89 -19.21 34.23
C GLY A 76 -18.08 -19.73 35.43
N GLN A 77 -16.90 -20.30 35.19
CA GLN A 77 -15.95 -20.79 36.18
C GLN A 77 -14.69 -19.90 36.27
N GLY A 78 -14.63 -18.81 35.49
CA GLY A 78 -13.51 -17.87 35.48
C GLY A 78 -12.28 -18.37 34.74
N GLN A 79 -12.42 -19.35 33.85
CA GLN A 79 -11.35 -19.78 32.95
C GLN A 79 -11.46 -18.98 31.65
N GLU A 80 -10.32 -18.53 31.12
CA GLU A 80 -10.26 -17.90 29.80
C GLU A 80 -10.67 -18.91 28.71
N ILE A 81 -11.39 -18.43 27.70
CA ILE A 81 -11.94 -19.24 26.62
C ILE A 81 -11.79 -18.53 25.27
N ILE A 82 -11.78 -19.32 24.20
CA ILE A 82 -12.03 -18.80 22.84
C ILE A 82 -13.50 -18.40 22.74
N THR A 83 -13.77 -17.27 22.08
CA THR A 83 -15.13 -16.83 21.76
C THR A 83 -15.31 -16.63 20.27
N ALA A 84 -16.54 -16.27 19.88
CA ALA A 84 -16.77 -15.87 18.50
C ALA A 84 -16.02 -14.56 18.23
N ASN A 85 -15.51 -14.41 17.01
CA ASN A 85 -14.66 -13.30 16.52
C ASN A 85 -13.15 -13.45 16.76
N ASP A 86 -12.70 -14.42 17.56
CA ASP A 86 -11.28 -14.77 17.61
C ASP A 86 -10.80 -15.31 16.25
N VAL A 87 -9.53 -15.11 15.93
CA VAL A 87 -8.94 -15.53 14.64
C VAL A 87 -8.11 -16.79 14.82
N ARG A 88 -8.38 -17.82 14.02
CA ARG A 88 -7.56 -19.04 14.00
C ARG A 88 -6.21 -18.77 13.36
N LEU A 89 -5.11 -19.03 14.07
CA LEU A 89 -3.76 -19.01 13.48
C LEU A 89 -3.32 -20.39 12.98
N SER A 90 -3.98 -21.45 13.45
CA SER A 90 -3.69 -22.81 13.04
C SER A 90 -4.97 -23.58 12.76
N ASN A 91 -4.87 -24.59 11.89
CA ASN A 91 -5.95 -25.51 11.59
C ASN A 91 -6.54 -26.13 12.87
N TRP A 92 -7.85 -25.94 13.09
CA TRP A 92 -8.57 -26.69 14.11
C TRP A 92 -9.11 -27.97 13.48
N HIS A 93 -8.46 -29.09 13.82
CA HIS A 93 -8.71 -30.39 13.19
C HIS A 93 -8.64 -30.32 11.65
N THR A 94 -9.66 -30.81 10.95
CA THR A 94 -9.78 -30.82 9.47
C THR A 94 -11.03 -30.08 9.01
N ASN A 95 -11.63 -29.27 9.88
CA ASN A 95 -12.95 -28.67 9.66
C ASN A 95 -12.90 -27.14 9.56
N TYR A 96 -11.88 -26.51 10.14
CA TYR A 96 -11.71 -25.07 10.12
C TYR A 96 -10.29 -24.75 9.70
N GLU A 97 -10.19 -24.06 8.58
CA GLU A 97 -8.93 -23.57 8.03
C GLU A 97 -8.35 -22.48 8.95
N PRO A 98 -7.03 -22.22 8.89
CA PRO A 98 -6.44 -21.07 9.57
C PRO A 98 -6.99 -19.80 8.93
N ASN A 99 -6.74 -18.65 9.55
CA ASN A 99 -7.18 -17.36 9.04
C ASN A 99 -8.71 -17.27 8.88
N THR A 100 -9.44 -17.91 9.78
CA THR A 100 -10.89 -17.81 9.84
C THR A 100 -11.30 -17.33 11.21
N LYS A 101 -12.35 -16.52 11.27
CA LYS A 101 -12.98 -16.16 12.54
C LYS A 101 -13.69 -17.37 13.13
N VAL A 102 -13.63 -17.48 14.45
CA VAL A 102 -14.44 -18.43 15.21
C VAL A 102 -15.89 -17.98 15.14
N MET A 103 -16.77 -18.84 14.64
CA MET A 103 -18.20 -18.56 14.57
C MET A 103 -18.90 -19.05 15.84
N PRO A 104 -20.04 -18.45 16.24
CA PRO A 104 -20.75 -18.82 17.46
C PRO A 104 -21.14 -20.31 17.56
N ASN A 105 -21.30 -20.98 16.42
CA ASN A 105 -21.69 -22.39 16.31
C ASN A 105 -20.52 -23.33 15.96
N ASP A 106 -19.29 -22.83 15.94
CA ASP A 106 -18.12 -23.67 15.73
C ASP A 106 -17.83 -24.52 16.96
N MET A 107 -17.15 -25.64 16.75
CA MET A 107 -16.87 -26.61 17.81
C MET A 107 -15.79 -26.14 18.79
N ASP A 108 -14.96 -25.19 18.39
CA ASP A 108 -13.89 -24.58 19.19
C ASP A 108 -14.33 -23.32 19.92
N ASN A 109 -15.55 -22.82 19.68
CA ASN A 109 -16.13 -21.77 20.51
C ASN A 109 -16.31 -22.29 21.95
N LEU A 110 -15.89 -21.48 22.93
CA LEU A 110 -15.85 -21.78 24.37
C LEU A 110 -14.77 -22.80 24.79
N ASP A 111 -13.83 -23.16 23.91
CA ASP A 111 -12.68 -23.98 24.31
C ASP A 111 -11.81 -23.22 25.31
N VAL A 112 -11.34 -23.91 26.36
CA VAL A 112 -10.48 -23.32 27.38
C VAL A 112 -9.08 -23.09 26.82
N ILE A 113 -8.56 -21.90 27.06
CA ILE A 113 -7.25 -21.47 26.60
C ILE A 113 -6.23 -21.32 27.73
N GLU A 114 -4.98 -21.37 27.31
CA GLU A 114 -3.81 -20.97 28.07
C GLU A 114 -3.12 -19.86 27.27
N THR A 115 -2.82 -18.73 27.92
CA THR A 115 -2.03 -17.67 27.30
C THR A 115 -0.66 -18.22 26.89
N VAL A 116 -0.26 -17.95 25.65
CA VAL A 116 1.13 -18.16 25.25
C VAL A 116 1.88 -16.91 25.67
N TYR A 117 2.44 -16.93 26.88
CA TYR A 117 3.20 -15.79 27.39
C TYR A 117 4.35 -15.48 26.45
N ASP A 118 4.40 -14.22 26.01
CA ASP A 118 5.51 -13.64 25.26
C ASP A 118 5.88 -14.35 23.97
N ALA A 119 4.97 -15.05 23.27
CA ALA A 119 5.28 -15.62 21.94
C ALA A 119 5.68 -14.49 20.98
N PRO A 120 6.98 -14.29 20.70
CA PRO A 120 7.38 -13.13 19.96
C PRO A 120 6.98 -13.33 18.50
N ILE A 121 6.24 -12.34 17.99
CA ILE A 121 6.04 -12.26 16.55
C ILE A 121 7.38 -11.84 15.94
N SER A 122 7.94 -12.74 15.15
CA SER A 122 9.30 -12.65 14.64
C SER A 122 9.31 -12.77 13.12
N TYR A 123 10.44 -12.49 12.51
CA TYR A 123 10.66 -12.67 11.09
C TYR A 123 11.93 -13.48 10.82
N VAL A 124 11.93 -14.16 9.68
CA VAL A 124 13.12 -14.75 9.07
C VAL A 124 13.71 -13.70 8.14
N ASP A 125 14.85 -13.13 8.50
CA ASP A 125 15.64 -12.22 7.66
C ASP A 125 16.25 -13.03 6.51
N VAL A 126 15.49 -13.21 5.42
CA VAL A 126 15.93 -14.06 4.31
C VAL A 126 17.07 -13.43 3.53
N ASN A 127 17.26 -12.11 3.71
CA ASN A 127 18.21 -11.29 2.97
C ASN A 127 19.40 -10.77 3.79
N ASP A 128 19.54 -11.24 5.03
CA ASP A 128 20.63 -10.88 5.95
C ASP A 128 20.86 -9.35 6.06
N ASN A 129 19.85 -8.51 5.77
CA ASN A 129 19.99 -7.06 5.80
C ASN A 129 19.78 -6.49 7.22
N GLY A 130 19.32 -7.32 8.15
CA GLY A 130 19.06 -6.99 9.55
C GLY A 130 17.81 -6.14 9.78
N MET A 131 16.91 -6.07 8.79
CA MET A 131 15.69 -5.27 8.80
C MET A 131 14.52 -6.14 8.37
N TYR A 132 13.38 -5.95 9.04
CA TYR A 132 12.13 -6.55 8.60
C TYR A 132 11.61 -5.83 7.36
N ASP A 133 11.46 -6.54 6.25
CA ASP A 133 10.95 -5.99 5.00
C ASP A 133 9.89 -6.87 4.30
N LEU A 134 9.55 -6.50 3.06
CA LEU A 134 8.48 -7.14 2.30
C LEU A 134 8.75 -8.64 1.99
N TYR A 135 10.02 -9.04 1.99
CA TYR A 135 10.43 -10.38 1.56
C TYR A 135 10.59 -11.36 2.73
N ASP A 136 10.62 -10.86 3.95
CA ASP A 136 10.83 -11.68 5.13
C ASP A 136 9.58 -12.43 5.56
N GLY A 137 9.76 -13.71 5.86
CA GLY A 137 8.67 -14.53 6.37
C GLY A 137 8.36 -14.21 7.82
N VAL A 138 7.09 -14.02 8.16
CA VAL A 138 6.63 -13.79 9.55
C VAL A 138 6.35 -15.13 10.23
N VAL A 139 6.78 -15.26 11.49
CA VAL A 139 6.66 -16.47 12.30
C VAL A 139 6.17 -16.12 13.69
N TYR A 140 5.20 -16.89 14.20
CA TYR A 140 4.91 -16.94 15.63
C TYR A 140 5.82 -17.99 16.28
N ASP A 141 6.86 -17.53 16.95
CA ASP A 141 7.76 -18.36 17.76
C ASP A 141 7.01 -18.70 19.06
N LEU A 142 6.49 -19.92 19.17
CA LEU A 142 5.61 -20.29 20.28
C LEU A 142 6.39 -20.76 21.51
N ASP A 143 7.69 -20.99 21.39
CA ASP A 143 8.57 -21.39 22.48
C ASP A 143 9.69 -20.40 22.83
N ASP A 144 9.73 -19.25 22.16
CA ASP A 144 10.67 -18.12 22.39
C ASP A 144 12.12 -18.61 22.37
N ASP A 145 12.45 -19.47 21.39
CA ASP A 145 13.79 -20.04 21.25
C ASP A 145 14.65 -19.30 20.21
N GLY A 146 14.07 -18.34 19.50
CA GLY A 146 14.73 -17.51 18.49
C GLY A 146 15.04 -18.26 17.20
N LEU A 147 14.42 -19.42 16.98
CA LEU A 147 14.57 -20.24 15.79
C LEU A 147 13.19 -20.68 15.28
N VAL A 148 13.10 -21.01 14.01
CA VAL A 148 11.92 -21.70 13.49
C VAL A 148 11.91 -23.15 14.03
N SER A 149 11.06 -23.37 15.02
CA SER A 149 11.00 -24.52 15.92
C SER A 149 9.78 -25.40 15.66
N VAL A 150 9.76 -26.64 16.18
CA VAL A 150 8.62 -27.56 15.94
C VAL A 150 7.44 -27.13 16.80
N GLY A 151 6.39 -26.66 16.15
CA GLY A 151 5.18 -26.18 16.83
C GLY A 151 4.79 -24.79 16.39
N ASP A 152 5.77 -23.99 15.96
CA ASP A 152 5.62 -22.64 15.44
C ASP A 152 4.69 -22.57 14.26
N ILE A 153 4.19 -21.37 14.03
CA ILE A 153 3.27 -21.07 12.94
C ILE A 153 3.97 -20.08 12.00
N LEU A 154 4.14 -20.47 10.74
CA LEU A 154 4.50 -19.53 9.70
C LEU A 154 3.26 -18.71 9.38
N GLN A 155 3.30 -17.41 9.56
CA GLN A 155 2.21 -16.51 9.22
C GLN A 155 2.19 -16.20 7.72
N THR A 156 3.37 -16.06 7.11
CA THR A 156 3.51 -15.84 5.66
C THR A 156 4.38 -16.91 5.03
N ASP A 157 4.35 -17.00 3.71
CA ASP A 157 5.31 -17.80 2.96
C ASP A 157 6.75 -17.35 3.26
N ILE A 158 7.68 -18.32 3.26
CA ILE A 158 9.12 -18.04 3.25
C ILE A 158 9.63 -18.36 1.84
N ALA A 159 9.89 -17.32 1.07
CA ALA A 159 10.49 -17.45 -0.26
C ALA A 159 11.99 -17.73 -0.17
N ALA A 160 12.52 -18.43 -1.16
CA ALA A 160 13.96 -18.45 -1.40
C ALA A 160 14.33 -17.17 -2.17
N VAL A 161 15.05 -16.26 -1.53
CA VAL A 161 15.56 -15.05 -2.19
C VAL A 161 17.04 -15.25 -2.46
N ASP A 162 17.50 -15.01 -3.70
CA ASP A 162 18.95 -14.93 -3.98
C ASP A 162 19.42 -13.50 -3.74
N VAL A 163 19.76 -13.24 -2.50
CA VAL A 163 20.10 -11.91 -2.02
C VAL A 163 21.49 -11.50 -2.49
N TYR A 164 22.26 -12.46 -2.97
CA TYR A 164 23.58 -12.26 -3.54
C TYR A 164 23.56 -12.26 -5.07
N SER A 165 22.40 -12.09 -5.71
CA SER A 165 22.33 -11.66 -7.10
C SER A 165 22.96 -10.26 -7.20
N LEU A 166 24.23 -10.21 -7.64
CA LEU A 166 25.20 -9.13 -7.43
C LEU A 166 24.98 -7.84 -8.26
N GLU A 167 23.90 -7.70 -9.01
CA GLU A 167 23.64 -6.46 -9.75
C GLU A 167 22.59 -5.63 -9.00
N GLU A 168 22.89 -4.35 -8.74
CA GLU A 168 22.09 -3.42 -7.92
C GLU A 168 20.65 -3.24 -8.45
N PHE A 169 20.40 -3.60 -9.72
CA PHE A 169 19.08 -3.59 -10.32
C PHE A 169 18.28 -4.91 -10.13
N ASP A 170 18.94 -6.00 -9.71
CA ASP A 170 18.34 -7.33 -9.46
C ASP A 170 18.27 -7.66 -7.95
N ALA A 171 18.73 -6.76 -7.08
CA ALA A 171 18.63 -6.93 -5.64
C ALA A 171 17.15 -6.99 -5.21
N GLY A 172 16.70 -8.16 -4.74
CA GLY A 172 15.30 -8.42 -4.39
C GLY A 172 14.48 -9.08 -5.51
N GLU A 173 15.09 -9.47 -6.63
CA GLU A 173 14.39 -10.29 -7.63
C GLU A 173 14.10 -11.69 -7.06
N PHE A 174 12.83 -12.11 -7.09
CA PHE A 174 12.43 -13.45 -6.68
C PHE A 174 13.05 -14.50 -7.58
N VAL A 175 14.04 -15.24 -7.08
CA VAL A 175 14.71 -16.29 -7.85
C VAL A 175 13.89 -17.58 -7.88
N GLU A 176 12.99 -17.78 -6.92
CA GLU A 176 12.07 -18.91 -6.88
C GLU A 176 10.65 -18.49 -6.44
N ALA A 177 9.66 -19.34 -6.74
CA ALA A 177 8.27 -19.08 -6.39
C ALA A 177 8.05 -19.07 -4.85
N GLN A 178 7.05 -18.30 -4.42
CA GLN A 178 6.50 -18.33 -3.06
C GLN A 178 6.21 -19.78 -2.59
N GLY A 179 6.38 -20.04 -1.29
CA GLY A 179 6.09 -21.35 -0.68
C GLY A 179 7.26 -22.36 -0.65
N THR A 180 8.47 -21.98 -1.06
CA THR A 180 9.58 -22.95 -1.18
C THR A 180 10.11 -23.44 0.17
N TYR A 181 10.30 -22.55 1.15
CA TYR A 181 10.78 -22.93 2.49
C TYR A 181 9.66 -23.09 3.52
N GLY A 182 8.42 -22.77 3.15
CA GLY A 182 7.21 -22.94 3.95
C GLY A 182 6.06 -22.14 3.34
N ASN A 183 4.84 -22.62 3.54
CA ASN A 183 3.64 -21.87 3.15
C ASN A 183 3.08 -21.12 4.36
N ALA A 184 2.35 -20.04 4.08
CA ALA A 184 1.58 -19.32 5.06
C ALA A 184 0.65 -20.28 5.79
N TRP A 185 0.55 -20.06 7.09
CA TRP A 185 -0.26 -20.81 8.04
C TRP A 185 0.21 -22.26 8.30
N ASP A 186 1.38 -22.65 7.79
CA ASP A 186 1.95 -23.97 8.08
C ASP A 186 2.40 -24.03 9.54
N ARG A 187 1.96 -25.10 10.23
CA ARG A 187 2.55 -25.49 11.51
C ARG A 187 3.86 -26.25 11.24
N VAL A 188 4.95 -25.71 11.76
CA VAL A 188 6.29 -26.27 11.58
C VAL A 188 6.38 -27.64 12.24
N ASN A 189 6.71 -28.65 11.43
CA ASN A 189 6.91 -30.03 11.86
C ASN A 189 8.39 -30.43 11.77
N ALA A 190 8.74 -31.64 12.23
CA ALA A 190 10.13 -32.08 12.29
C ALA A 190 10.86 -32.17 10.93
N ALA A 191 10.12 -32.25 9.81
CA ALA A 191 10.64 -32.32 8.45
C ALA A 191 10.43 -31.02 7.65
N HIS A 192 9.94 -29.96 8.30
CA HIS A 192 9.65 -28.69 7.64
C HIS A 192 10.95 -28.01 7.15
N PRO A 193 11.00 -27.50 5.91
CA PRO A 193 12.23 -26.93 5.34
C PRO A 193 12.74 -25.68 6.05
N ALA A 194 11.86 -24.81 6.56
CA ALA A 194 12.27 -23.65 7.36
C ALA A 194 12.83 -23.98 8.75
N LYS A 195 12.70 -25.22 9.24
CA LYS A 195 13.09 -25.57 10.61
C LYS A 195 14.58 -25.28 10.87
N GLY A 196 14.86 -24.50 11.90
CA GLY A 196 16.20 -24.11 12.33
C GLY A 196 16.74 -22.84 11.68
N MET A 197 15.93 -22.13 10.89
CA MET A 197 16.22 -20.75 10.51
C MET A 197 16.22 -19.84 11.74
N GLU A 198 17.08 -18.82 11.75
CA GLU A 198 17.17 -17.82 12.82
C GLU A 198 16.00 -16.84 12.74
N LEU A 199 15.45 -16.46 13.89
CA LEU A 199 14.36 -15.52 14.00
C LEU A 199 14.82 -14.21 14.65
N PHE A 200 14.27 -13.11 14.15
CA PHE A 200 14.49 -11.78 14.66
C PHE A 200 13.15 -11.17 15.10
N SER A 201 13.11 -10.50 16.25
CA SER A 201 11.87 -9.92 16.76
C SER A 201 11.40 -8.74 15.89
N ILE A 202 10.10 -8.68 15.62
CA ILE A 202 9.45 -7.50 15.03
C ILE A 202 9.08 -6.54 16.17
N GLY A 203 9.77 -5.40 16.28
CA GLY A 203 9.53 -4.44 17.37
C GLY A 203 9.76 -5.07 18.76
N ASN A 204 8.83 -4.83 19.70
CA ASN A 204 8.86 -5.45 21.04
C ASN A 204 8.29 -6.90 21.06
N GLY A 205 7.76 -7.39 19.93
CA GLY A 205 7.30 -8.76 19.76
C GLY A 205 5.94 -9.12 20.37
N VAL A 206 5.26 -8.23 21.10
CA VAL A 206 3.95 -8.55 21.71
C VAL A 206 2.78 -8.24 20.76
N ALA A 207 1.82 -9.18 20.68
CA ALA A 207 0.70 -9.09 19.73
C ALA A 207 -0.16 -7.83 19.91
N SER A 208 -0.44 -7.41 21.14
CA SER A 208 -1.26 -6.21 21.40
C SER A 208 -0.64 -4.90 20.87
N GLU A 209 0.69 -4.89 20.65
CA GLU A 209 1.37 -3.73 20.06
C GLU A 209 1.40 -3.80 18.54
N LEU A 210 1.58 -5.00 17.98
CA LEU A 210 1.77 -5.22 16.55
C LEU A 210 0.48 -5.50 15.77
N MET A 211 -0.58 -5.96 16.43
CA MET A 211 -1.84 -6.26 15.76
C MET A 211 -2.79 -5.08 15.85
N LYS A 212 -3.28 -4.67 14.69
CA LYS A 212 -4.27 -3.60 14.54
C LYS A 212 -5.35 -4.06 13.60
N TRP A 213 -6.52 -3.46 13.72
CA TRP A 213 -7.65 -3.81 12.88
C TRP A 213 -8.22 -2.59 12.16
N VAL A 214 -8.90 -2.84 11.05
CA VAL A 214 -9.64 -1.82 10.30
C VAL A 214 -11.13 -2.08 10.53
N ASP A 215 -11.81 -1.06 11.03
CA ASP A 215 -13.26 -0.97 11.15
C ASP A 215 -13.90 -0.81 9.77
N ALA A 216 -14.22 -1.93 9.14
CA ALA A 216 -14.71 -1.95 7.77
C ALA A 216 -16.21 -1.63 7.68
N ASP A 217 -16.95 -1.81 8.78
CA ASP A 217 -18.38 -1.58 8.86
C ASP A 217 -18.78 -0.30 9.62
N ASP A 218 -17.80 0.51 10.07
CA ASP A 218 -17.97 1.76 10.83
C ASP A 218 -18.73 1.55 12.14
N SER A 219 -18.56 0.38 12.75
CA SER A 219 -19.24 0.01 14.00
C SER A 219 -18.52 0.52 15.24
N ASN A 220 -17.25 0.91 15.13
CA ASN A 220 -16.30 1.21 16.19
C ASN A 220 -16.13 0.05 17.19
N ASP A 221 -16.26 -1.18 16.69
CA ASP A 221 -16.16 -2.45 17.42
C ASP A 221 -15.54 -3.51 16.50
N TRP A 222 -14.91 -4.55 17.06
CA TRP A 222 -14.40 -5.68 16.29
C TRP A 222 -15.56 -6.60 15.85
N SER A 223 -15.98 -6.43 14.60
CA SER A 223 -17.09 -7.13 13.93
C SER A 223 -16.57 -8.24 13.01
N LEU A 224 -17.47 -8.99 12.35
CA LEU A 224 -17.07 -10.03 11.38
C LEU A 224 -16.48 -9.46 10.08
N ASP A 225 -16.89 -8.23 9.71
CA ASP A 225 -16.53 -7.56 8.46
C ASP A 225 -15.17 -6.85 8.56
N ASP A 226 -14.62 -6.74 9.77
CA ASP A 226 -13.34 -6.09 10.02
C ASP A 226 -12.15 -6.93 9.63
N LYS A 227 -11.04 -6.23 9.39
CA LYS A 227 -9.77 -6.79 8.90
C LYS A 227 -8.71 -6.69 9.99
N LEU A 228 -7.84 -7.67 10.10
CA LEU A 228 -6.74 -7.71 11.07
C LEU A 228 -5.40 -7.72 10.34
N TYR A 229 -4.51 -6.85 10.77
CA TYR A 229 -3.16 -6.70 10.23
C TYR A 229 -2.14 -6.83 11.34
N LEU A 230 -0.99 -7.39 10.99
CA LEU A 230 0.24 -7.26 11.74
C LEU A 230 1.05 -6.13 11.10
N ILE A 231 1.24 -5.06 11.84
CA ILE A 231 1.85 -3.84 11.34
C ILE A 231 3.37 -3.92 11.39
N GLN A 232 4.02 -3.27 10.43
CA GLN A 232 5.45 -3.07 10.49
C GLN A 232 5.84 -2.00 11.53
N PRO A 233 6.91 -2.20 12.30
CA PRO A 233 7.48 -1.15 13.13
C PRO A 233 8.10 -0.07 12.22
N HIS A 234 7.61 1.17 12.32
CA HIS A 234 8.19 2.26 11.55
C HIS A 234 9.53 2.69 12.18
N CYS A 235 10.61 2.54 11.43
CA CYS A 235 11.92 3.04 11.84
C CYS A 235 11.95 4.57 11.69
N VAL A 236 11.64 5.29 12.77
CA VAL A 236 11.90 6.74 12.81
C VAL A 236 13.41 6.93 12.90
N VAL A 237 14.06 7.12 11.75
CA VAL A 237 15.44 7.60 11.71
C VAL A 237 15.42 9.06 12.14
N GLU A 238 15.51 9.33 13.44
CA GLU A 238 15.87 10.65 13.91
C GLU A 238 17.29 10.92 13.42
N ALA A 239 17.41 11.65 12.31
CA ALA A 239 18.68 12.17 11.86
C ALA A 239 19.25 13.05 12.97
N ALA A 240 20.17 12.50 13.77
CA ALA A 240 20.90 13.25 14.76
C ALA A 240 21.68 14.32 13.98
N ALA A 241 21.20 15.55 14.01
CA ALA A 241 21.77 16.72 13.32
C ALA A 241 23.11 17.17 13.94
N THR A 242 24.02 16.25 14.19
CA THR A 242 25.38 16.52 14.66
C THR A 242 26.37 15.95 13.66
N ALA A 243 27.14 16.84 13.03
CA ALA A 243 28.11 16.59 11.97
C ALA A 243 29.28 15.64 12.32
N GLU A 244 29.27 15.03 13.50
CA GLU A 244 30.16 13.95 13.92
C GLU A 244 29.32 12.93 14.65
N VAL A 245 29.10 11.75 14.06
CA VAL A 245 29.25 10.41 14.68
C VAL A 245 28.56 9.34 13.81
N THR A 246 29.39 8.37 13.43
CA THR A 246 29.17 7.20 12.58
C THR A 246 28.46 6.04 13.30
N THR A 247 27.37 6.32 14.00
CA THR A 247 26.45 5.27 14.47
C THR A 247 25.05 5.84 14.50
N VAL A 248 24.26 5.52 13.47
CA VAL A 248 22.80 5.70 13.51
C VAL A 248 22.30 4.74 14.59
N LYS A 249 22.15 5.24 15.81
CA LYS A 249 21.36 4.54 16.81
C LYS A 249 19.91 4.81 16.43
N VAL A 250 19.32 3.86 15.73
CA VAL A 250 17.87 3.70 15.69
C VAL A 250 17.44 3.59 17.17
N ARG A 251 16.94 4.68 17.75
CA ARG A 251 16.18 4.56 19.00
C ARG A 251 14.96 3.72 18.64
N GLY A 252 14.58 2.82 19.54
CA GLY A 252 13.56 1.80 19.31
C GLY A 252 12.37 2.37 18.54
N ALA A 253 11.87 1.57 17.60
CA ALA A 253 10.68 1.85 16.82
C ALA A 253 9.49 2.08 17.77
N GLU A 254 9.32 3.31 18.26
CA GLU A 254 8.26 3.69 19.18
C GLU A 254 7.00 4.16 18.43
N GLY A 255 7.02 4.16 17.10
CA GLY A 255 5.87 4.44 16.25
C GLY A 255 5.52 3.22 15.40
N PHE A 256 4.27 2.80 15.46
CA PHE A 256 3.66 1.95 14.46
C PHE A 256 2.82 2.81 13.53
N ASP A 257 2.56 2.33 12.32
CA ASP A 257 1.70 3.04 11.39
C ASP A 257 0.26 3.08 11.93
N GLU A 258 -0.40 4.23 11.78
CA GLU A 258 -1.83 4.42 12.13
C GLU A 258 -2.76 4.05 10.95
N VAL A 259 -2.17 3.62 9.83
CA VAL A 259 -2.85 3.21 8.61
C VAL A 259 -2.18 1.97 8.05
N VAL A 260 -2.89 1.18 7.23
CA VAL A 260 -2.30 0.02 6.56
C VAL A 260 -1.27 0.47 5.51
N THR A 261 -0.01 0.05 5.63
CA THR A 261 1.08 0.44 4.74
C THR A 261 1.75 -0.76 4.06
N ILE A 262 2.59 -0.50 3.06
CA ILE A 262 3.34 -1.53 2.32
C ILE A 262 4.30 -2.26 3.26
N GLY A 263 4.11 -3.56 3.47
CA GLY A 263 4.91 -4.38 4.40
C GLY A 263 4.10 -4.94 5.57
N ASP A 264 2.92 -4.38 5.84
CA ASP A 264 1.98 -4.95 6.82
C ASP A 264 1.52 -6.34 6.37
N THR A 265 1.32 -7.25 7.31
CA THR A 265 0.89 -8.63 7.02
C THR A 265 -0.59 -8.79 7.29
N ARG A 266 -1.32 -9.36 6.33
CA ARG A 266 -2.74 -9.68 6.47
C ARG A 266 -2.92 -10.89 7.38
N VAL A 267 -3.48 -10.67 8.56
CA VAL A 267 -3.78 -11.75 9.52
C VAL A 267 -5.21 -12.26 9.34
N TYR A 268 -6.16 -11.36 9.03
CA TYR A 268 -7.53 -11.74 8.68
C TYR A 268 -8.17 -10.74 7.72
N ILE A 269 -8.76 -11.26 6.64
CA ILE A 269 -9.56 -10.55 5.66
C ILE A 269 -10.87 -11.35 5.50
N PRO A 270 -12.04 -10.72 5.64
CA PRO A 270 -13.32 -11.40 5.47
C PRO A 270 -13.46 -12.06 4.10
N GLU A 271 -14.16 -13.20 4.05
CA GLU A 271 -14.48 -13.86 2.79
C GLU A 271 -15.31 -12.94 1.88
N GLY A 272 -14.89 -12.81 0.61
CA GLY A 272 -15.63 -12.04 -0.40
C GLY A 272 -15.15 -10.60 -0.59
N ASP A 273 -14.10 -10.16 0.11
CA ASP A 273 -13.42 -8.91 -0.20
C ASP A 273 -12.52 -9.09 -1.45
N GLU A 274 -13.13 -9.05 -2.64
CA GLU A 274 -12.50 -9.43 -3.92
C GLU A 274 -11.27 -8.59 -4.31
N CYS A 275 -11.04 -7.45 -3.65
CA CYS A 275 -9.98 -6.50 -4.00
C CYS A 275 -8.73 -6.61 -3.12
N ILE A 276 -8.79 -7.37 -2.03
CA ILE A 276 -7.68 -7.52 -1.11
C ILE A 276 -7.11 -8.93 -1.27
N PRO A 277 -5.79 -9.06 -1.44
CA PRO A 277 -5.15 -10.38 -1.47
C PRO A 277 -5.49 -11.24 -0.25
N GLU A 278 -5.38 -12.55 -0.42
CA GLU A 278 -5.63 -13.50 0.66
C GLU A 278 -4.69 -13.29 1.86
N CYS A 279 -5.06 -13.78 3.04
CA CYS A 279 -4.25 -13.57 4.23
C CYS A 279 -3.02 -14.48 4.28
N GLY A 280 -2.06 -14.10 5.11
CA GLY A 280 -0.71 -14.67 5.04
C GLY A 280 0.13 -14.07 3.91
N THR A 281 -0.39 -13.05 3.24
CA THR A 281 0.37 -12.19 2.32
C THR A 281 0.66 -10.84 2.99
N LYS A 282 1.65 -10.12 2.45
CA LYS A 282 1.96 -8.75 2.83
C LYS A 282 1.32 -7.75 1.88
N VAL A 283 1.03 -6.56 2.40
CA VAL A 283 0.58 -5.43 1.61
C VAL A 283 1.71 -4.97 0.70
N VAL A 284 1.47 -4.97 -0.61
CA VAL A 284 2.42 -4.50 -1.63
C VAL A 284 1.92 -3.23 -2.30
N GLN A 285 2.84 -2.57 -3.01
CA GLN A 285 2.47 -1.43 -3.84
C GLN A 285 1.42 -1.86 -4.89
N GLY A 286 0.35 -1.08 -4.96
CA GLY A 286 -0.79 -1.28 -5.84
C GLY A 286 -1.95 -2.06 -5.22
N ASP A 287 -1.76 -2.67 -4.05
CA ASP A 287 -2.87 -3.34 -3.36
C ASP A 287 -3.94 -2.34 -2.92
N HIS A 288 -5.20 -2.78 -2.88
CA HIS A 288 -6.34 -1.92 -2.57
C HIS A 288 -6.36 -1.47 -1.10
N ASP A 289 -5.73 -2.22 -0.21
CA ASP A 289 -5.56 -1.91 1.21
C ASP A 289 -4.25 -1.15 1.51
N ALA A 290 -3.43 -0.86 0.49
CA ALA A 290 -2.24 -0.03 0.67
C ALA A 290 -2.63 1.45 0.83
N THR A 291 -2.41 2.01 2.01
CA THR A 291 -2.49 3.45 2.23
C THR A 291 -1.13 4.08 2.00
N TYR A 292 -1.08 5.08 1.11
CA TYR A 292 0.12 5.85 0.84
C TYR A 292 0.14 7.10 1.70
N LEU A 293 1.19 7.26 2.50
CA LEU A 293 1.46 8.54 3.14
C LEU A 293 2.19 9.46 2.15
N LEU A 294 1.73 10.70 2.03
CA LEU A 294 2.50 11.73 1.34
C LEU A 294 3.74 12.07 2.18
N MET A 295 4.91 11.66 1.69
CA MET A 295 6.17 12.13 2.25
C MET A 295 6.57 13.45 1.62
N GLN A 296 7.09 14.37 2.43
CA GLN A 296 7.67 15.60 1.91
C GLN A 296 8.94 15.26 1.13
N ASN A 297 8.93 15.48 -0.18
CA ASN A 297 10.17 15.53 -0.95
C ASN A 297 10.85 16.88 -0.67
N LEU A 298 11.92 16.85 0.12
CA LEU A 298 12.69 18.05 0.50
C LEU A 298 13.50 18.62 -0.67
N ASP A 299 13.78 17.79 -1.67
CA ASP A 299 14.50 18.18 -2.88
C ASP A 299 13.56 18.78 -3.92
N ALA A 300 12.26 18.46 -3.89
CA ALA A 300 11.29 19.07 -4.79
C ALA A 300 11.32 20.62 -4.73
N LYS A 301 11.50 21.27 -5.89
CA LYS A 301 11.48 22.73 -6.07
C LYS A 301 10.50 23.13 -7.16
N LEU A 302 9.81 24.24 -6.94
CA LEU A 302 9.12 24.92 -8.02
C LEU A 302 10.17 25.64 -8.87
N ALA A 303 10.20 25.38 -10.17
CA ALA A 303 11.18 25.97 -11.07
C ALA A 303 10.58 26.26 -12.45
N TYR A 304 11.27 27.06 -13.25
CA TYR A 304 10.83 27.42 -14.59
C TYR A 304 12.00 27.57 -15.56
N TYR A 305 11.66 27.50 -16.84
CA TYR A 305 12.55 27.75 -17.97
C TYR A 305 11.87 28.73 -18.93
N THR A 306 12.62 29.72 -19.43
CA THR A 306 12.09 30.71 -20.39
C THR A 306 12.84 30.62 -21.71
N PHE A 307 12.11 30.31 -22.78
CA PHE A 307 12.66 30.28 -24.14
C PHE A 307 11.71 30.95 -25.13
N GLY A 308 12.26 31.75 -26.05
CA GLY A 308 11.46 32.40 -27.08
C GLY A 308 10.44 33.44 -26.59
N GLY A 309 10.44 33.76 -25.28
CA GLY A 309 9.46 34.65 -24.65
C GLY A 309 8.28 33.92 -23.99
N GLU A 310 8.27 32.59 -24.03
CA GLU A 310 7.33 31.73 -23.30
C GLU A 310 8.05 31.13 -22.09
N THR A 311 7.31 30.92 -21.00
CA THR A 311 7.84 30.34 -19.76
C THR A 311 7.13 29.02 -19.49
N GLU A 312 7.93 27.98 -19.33
CA GLU A 312 7.49 26.63 -18.98
C GLU A 312 7.82 26.39 -17.50
N TRP A 313 6.90 25.79 -16.76
CA TRP A 313 7.03 25.57 -15.32
C TRP A 313 7.04 24.09 -14.97
N TYR A 314 7.85 23.77 -13.95
CA TYR A 314 8.12 22.41 -13.52
C TYR A 314 8.15 22.32 -11.99
N VAL A 315 7.91 21.13 -11.47
CA VAL A 315 8.44 20.70 -10.17
C VAL A 315 9.71 19.90 -10.47
N ASP A 316 10.86 20.49 -10.16
CA ASP A 316 12.18 19.85 -10.17
C ASP A 316 12.23 18.90 -8.99
N MET A 317 12.17 17.59 -9.23
CA MET A 317 11.94 16.58 -8.19
C MET A 317 13.22 16.12 -7.49
N ASP A 318 14.38 16.44 -8.05
CA ASP A 318 15.70 15.99 -7.57
C ASP A 318 16.68 17.15 -7.26
N ALA A 319 16.22 18.40 -7.41
CA ALA A 319 16.97 19.62 -7.19
C ALA A 319 18.24 19.75 -8.05
N ASP A 320 18.30 19.08 -9.21
CA ASP A 320 19.48 19.10 -10.06
C ASP A 320 19.63 20.41 -10.87
N ASN A 321 18.58 21.25 -10.91
CA ASN A 321 18.46 22.50 -11.66
C ASN A 321 18.40 22.32 -13.18
N PHE A 322 18.02 21.15 -13.67
CA PHE A 322 17.77 20.87 -15.07
C PHE A 322 16.40 20.23 -15.22
N VAL A 323 15.81 20.33 -16.41
CA VAL A 323 14.68 19.46 -16.71
C VAL A 323 15.21 18.03 -16.87
N SER A 324 14.89 17.20 -15.89
CA SER A 324 15.43 15.87 -15.65
C SER A 324 14.31 14.82 -15.68
N PHE A 325 14.69 13.54 -15.79
CA PHE A 325 13.73 12.45 -15.74
C PHE A 325 13.12 12.37 -14.33
N GLY A 326 11.78 12.43 -14.25
CA GLY A 326 11.08 12.40 -12.97
C GLY A 326 10.43 13.72 -12.58
N ASP A 327 10.89 14.84 -13.16
CA ASP A 327 10.29 16.15 -12.98
C ASP A 327 8.84 16.18 -13.44
N ILE A 328 8.05 17.10 -12.88
CA ILE A 328 6.63 17.24 -13.19
C ILE A 328 6.39 18.53 -13.95
N ARG A 329 5.80 18.42 -15.15
CA ARG A 329 5.37 19.58 -15.93
C ARG A 329 4.15 20.23 -15.28
N LEU A 330 4.16 21.53 -15.12
CA LEU A 330 3.02 22.31 -14.64
C LEU A 330 2.32 23.09 -15.76
N THR A 331 3.03 23.32 -16.87
CA THR A 331 2.50 23.91 -18.11
C THR A 331 2.64 22.94 -19.28
N GLU A 332 1.98 23.23 -20.40
CA GLU A 332 2.31 22.58 -21.67
C GLU A 332 3.77 22.90 -22.04
N VAL A 333 4.49 21.88 -22.49
CA VAL A 333 5.84 22.01 -23.03
C VAL A 333 5.76 21.71 -24.51
N SER A 334 5.96 22.74 -25.33
CA SER A 334 5.69 22.66 -26.77
C SER A 334 4.24 22.21 -27.07
N THR A 335 3.99 21.69 -28.27
CA THR A 335 2.74 21.04 -28.66
C THR A 335 2.73 19.54 -28.35
N HIS A 336 3.69 19.04 -27.57
CA HIS A 336 3.99 17.61 -27.48
C HIS A 336 3.71 17.02 -26.09
N TYR A 337 3.91 17.79 -25.03
CA TYR A 337 3.80 17.28 -23.66
C TYR A 337 2.84 18.15 -22.86
N GLY A 338 1.78 17.52 -22.34
CA GLY A 338 0.78 18.21 -21.53
C GLY A 338 1.26 18.50 -20.10
N PRO A 339 0.61 19.45 -19.41
CA PRO A 339 0.83 19.70 -17.99
C PRO A 339 0.42 18.49 -17.15
N ASN A 340 0.83 18.48 -15.88
CA ASN A 340 0.62 17.41 -14.91
C ASN A 340 1.13 16.04 -15.38
N THR A 341 2.18 16.04 -16.20
CA THR A 341 2.85 14.82 -16.64
C THR A 341 4.29 14.79 -16.16
N LYS A 342 4.77 13.57 -15.89
CA LYS A 342 6.17 13.35 -15.56
C LYS A 342 7.03 13.41 -16.82
N VAL A 343 8.22 14.02 -16.72
CA VAL A 343 9.23 14.02 -17.78
C VAL A 343 9.81 12.61 -17.92
N LYS A 344 9.76 12.07 -19.14
CA LYS A 344 10.24 10.72 -19.48
C LYS A 344 11.61 10.81 -20.14
N VAL A 345 12.35 9.70 -20.07
CA VAL A 345 13.69 9.57 -20.69
C VAL A 345 13.66 9.82 -22.21
N CYS A 346 12.53 9.56 -22.87
CA CYS A 346 12.36 9.76 -24.31
C CYS A 346 11.84 11.16 -24.71
N ASP A 347 11.62 12.07 -23.76
CA ASP A 347 11.13 13.43 -24.03
C ASP A 347 12.29 14.37 -24.43
N GLU A 348 13.01 14.01 -25.50
CA GLU A 348 14.30 14.64 -25.90
C GLU A 348 14.24 16.17 -26.10
N PHE A 349 13.05 16.74 -26.38
CA PHE A 349 12.86 18.18 -26.53
C PHE A 349 12.80 18.94 -25.20
N ASP A 350 12.53 18.21 -24.11
CA ASP A 350 12.30 18.74 -22.77
C ASP A 350 13.56 18.62 -21.91
N LEU A 351 14.29 17.52 -22.07
CA LEU A 351 15.44 17.20 -21.23
C LEU A 351 16.61 18.19 -21.38
N GLY A 352 17.22 18.51 -20.24
CA GLY A 352 18.50 19.21 -20.15
C GLY A 352 18.44 20.73 -20.22
N HIS A 353 17.25 21.35 -20.18
CA HIS A 353 17.13 22.79 -20.06
C HIS A 353 17.49 23.25 -18.64
N ASP A 354 18.26 24.34 -18.53
CA ASP A 354 18.60 24.94 -17.24
C ASP A 354 17.34 25.50 -16.57
N LEU A 355 17.01 25.01 -15.37
CA LEU A 355 15.89 25.49 -14.58
C LEU A 355 16.32 26.64 -13.67
N THR A 356 15.44 27.65 -13.57
CA THR A 356 15.55 28.73 -12.59
C THR A 356 14.57 28.47 -11.46
N TRP A 357 15.07 28.33 -10.24
CA TRP A 357 14.23 28.15 -9.07
C TRP A 357 13.32 29.36 -8.81
N SER A 358 12.11 29.05 -8.39
CA SER A 358 11.15 30.02 -7.90
C SER A 358 10.87 29.81 -6.41
N ASP A 359 10.33 30.84 -5.78
CA ASP A 359 9.86 30.74 -4.41
C ASP A 359 8.54 29.94 -4.37
N GLN A 360 8.40 29.04 -3.40
CA GLN A 360 7.16 28.30 -3.17
C GLN A 360 6.04 29.22 -2.64
N THR A 361 6.37 30.44 -2.20
CA THR A 361 5.37 31.46 -1.83
C THR A 361 4.44 31.87 -2.97
N LEU A 362 4.78 31.53 -4.22
CA LEU A 362 3.91 31.74 -5.37
C LEU A 362 2.69 30.80 -5.39
N VAL A 363 2.71 29.68 -4.65
CA VAL A 363 1.55 28.80 -4.53
C VAL A 363 0.50 29.44 -3.63
N ARG A 364 -0.66 29.76 -4.19
CA ARG A 364 -1.74 30.52 -3.54
C ARG A 364 -3.08 29.87 -3.80
N TYR A 365 -4.09 30.21 -3.01
CA TYR A 365 -5.45 29.75 -3.20
C TYR A 365 -6.44 30.92 -3.32
N VAL A 366 -7.54 30.69 -4.04
CA VAL A 366 -8.67 31.61 -4.12
C VAL A 366 -9.72 31.14 -3.13
N GLU A 367 -9.96 31.95 -2.11
CA GLU A 367 -11.02 31.77 -1.13
C GLU A 367 -12.40 31.89 -1.81
N THR A 368 -13.18 30.81 -1.82
CA THR A 368 -14.46 30.75 -2.53
C THR A 368 -15.67 30.51 -1.63
N ASP A 369 -15.48 29.97 -0.43
CA ASP A 369 -16.58 29.57 0.46
C ASP A 369 -16.76 30.50 1.68
N GLY A 370 -15.82 31.41 1.89
CA GLY A 370 -15.80 32.40 2.96
C GLY A 370 -15.32 31.85 4.31
N LEU A 371 -14.72 30.67 4.33
CA LEU A 371 -14.07 30.12 5.51
C LEU A 371 -12.65 30.72 5.67
N GLU A 372 -12.02 30.48 6.81
CA GLU A 372 -10.65 30.95 7.06
C GLU A 372 -9.68 29.81 6.73
N GLY A 373 -8.70 30.10 5.88
CA GLY A 373 -7.69 29.12 5.46
C GLY A 373 -8.03 28.46 4.13
N TYR A 374 -7.18 27.52 3.69
CA TYR A 374 -7.43 26.71 2.49
C TYR A 374 -8.44 25.60 2.80
N THR A 375 -9.43 25.45 1.94
CA THR A 375 -10.43 24.39 1.99
C THR A 375 -10.45 23.55 0.71
N LEU A 376 -11.10 22.39 0.75
CA LEU A 376 -11.26 21.53 -0.44
C LEU A 376 -12.04 22.19 -1.58
N GLY A 377 -12.75 23.29 -1.33
CA GLY A 377 -13.47 24.04 -2.35
C GLY A 377 -12.61 25.08 -3.09
N ASP A 378 -11.43 25.40 -2.55
CA ASP A 378 -10.65 26.52 -3.03
C ASP A 378 -9.75 26.17 -4.21
N ALA A 379 -9.73 27.06 -5.18
CA ALA A 379 -8.87 26.94 -6.33
C ALA A 379 -7.42 27.26 -5.97
N VAL A 380 -6.47 26.39 -6.30
CA VAL A 380 -5.04 26.60 -6.10
C VAL A 380 -4.36 27.01 -7.40
N TYR A 381 -3.52 28.04 -7.32
CA TYR A 381 -2.75 28.59 -8.43
C TYR A 381 -1.28 28.79 -8.05
N ILE A 382 -0.42 28.85 -9.07
CA ILE A 382 0.89 29.50 -8.99
C ILE A 382 0.72 30.90 -9.56
N ASP A 383 0.90 31.90 -8.70
CA ASP A 383 0.92 33.33 -9.03
C ASP A 383 2.28 33.66 -9.64
N THR A 384 2.36 33.60 -10.96
CA THR A 384 3.64 33.57 -11.68
C THR A 384 4.33 34.94 -11.72
N ASP A 385 3.59 36.01 -11.43
CA ASP A 385 4.12 37.38 -11.39
C ASP A 385 4.08 38.03 -9.98
N ASP A 386 3.68 37.25 -8.96
CA ASP A 386 3.62 37.61 -7.54
C ASP A 386 2.77 38.86 -7.27
N ASN A 387 1.61 38.96 -7.94
CA ASN A 387 0.76 40.14 -7.87
C ASN A 387 -0.48 39.99 -6.95
N ASP A 388 -0.63 38.83 -6.29
CA ASP A 388 -1.73 38.45 -5.40
C ASP A 388 -3.12 38.38 -6.09
N VAL A 389 -3.19 38.29 -7.42
CA VAL A 389 -4.44 38.25 -8.19
C VAL A 389 -4.34 37.17 -9.26
N VAL A 390 -5.41 36.38 -9.41
CA VAL A 390 -5.47 35.42 -10.53
C VAL A 390 -5.63 36.18 -11.85
N ASP A 391 -4.62 36.09 -12.71
CA ASP A 391 -4.66 36.70 -14.04
C ASP A 391 -4.00 35.85 -15.16
N ALA A 392 -3.69 36.51 -16.28
CA ALA A 392 -3.20 35.83 -17.48
C ALA A 392 -1.70 35.55 -17.34
N GLY A 393 -1.38 34.30 -17.05
CA GLY A 393 0.00 33.83 -16.83
C GLY A 393 0.07 32.82 -15.69
N ASP A 394 -0.88 32.89 -14.76
CA ASP A 394 -0.95 31.99 -13.61
C ASP A 394 -1.29 30.57 -14.00
N ILE A 395 -0.76 29.63 -13.21
CA ILE A 395 -0.93 28.21 -13.45
C ILE A 395 -1.94 27.67 -12.46
N ARG A 396 -3.04 27.13 -12.95
CA ARG A 396 -4.03 26.46 -12.13
C ARG A 396 -3.55 25.04 -11.79
N LEU A 397 -3.50 24.70 -10.50
CA LEU A 397 -3.05 23.40 -10.01
C LEU A 397 -4.18 22.39 -9.79
N VAL A 398 -5.41 22.88 -9.60
CA VAL A 398 -6.60 22.04 -9.35
C VAL A 398 -7.72 22.40 -10.31
N GLU A 399 -8.48 21.41 -10.76
CA GLU A 399 -9.69 21.67 -11.54
C GLU A 399 -10.75 22.31 -10.63
N VAL A 400 -11.36 23.40 -11.09
CA VAL A 400 -12.33 24.16 -10.30
C VAL A 400 -13.61 24.25 -11.10
N GLU A 401 -14.72 23.81 -10.51
CA GLU A 401 -16.04 24.04 -11.08
C GLU A 401 -16.35 25.54 -11.00
N SER A 402 -16.12 26.27 -12.10
CA SER A 402 -16.46 27.69 -12.13
C SER A 402 -17.99 27.87 -12.20
N PHE A 403 -18.56 28.46 -11.16
CA PHE A 403 -19.97 28.88 -11.17
C PHE A 403 -20.07 30.19 -11.95
N LEU A 404 -20.58 30.16 -13.19
CA LEU A 404 -20.87 31.39 -13.93
C LEU A 404 -22.03 32.16 -13.26
N PRO A 405 -21.80 33.38 -12.76
CA PRO A 405 -22.87 34.17 -12.15
C PRO A 405 -23.96 34.48 -13.19
N GLY A 406 -25.15 33.90 -13.00
CA GLY A 406 -26.30 34.07 -13.90
C GLY A 406 -26.78 32.80 -14.59
N PHE A 407 -26.08 31.68 -14.45
CA PHE A 407 -26.51 30.37 -14.97
C PHE A 407 -26.56 29.33 -13.85
N PRO A 408 -27.67 29.24 -13.10
CA PRO A 408 -27.75 28.42 -11.89
C PRO A 408 -27.64 26.89 -12.11
N ASN A 409 -27.43 26.42 -13.35
CA ASN A 409 -27.30 25.00 -13.71
C ASN A 409 -26.34 24.76 -14.89
N ALA A 410 -25.44 25.70 -15.22
CA ALA A 410 -24.46 25.48 -16.28
C ALA A 410 -23.08 25.33 -15.66
N PHE A 411 -22.66 24.09 -15.45
CA PHE A 411 -21.26 23.77 -15.27
C PHE A 411 -20.58 24.00 -16.61
N VAL A 412 -19.65 24.95 -16.67
CA VAL A 412 -18.70 25.03 -17.76
C VAL A 412 -17.40 24.46 -17.19
N TYR A 413 -17.11 23.22 -17.57
CA TYR A 413 -15.73 22.74 -17.55
C TYR A 413 -15.04 23.53 -18.66
N ASP A 414 -14.36 24.62 -18.31
CA ASP A 414 -13.34 25.17 -19.19
C ASP A 414 -12.21 24.15 -19.16
N ALA A 415 -12.29 23.20 -20.09
CA ALA A 415 -11.15 22.37 -20.43
C ALA A 415 -10.17 23.29 -21.15
N TRP A 416 -9.05 23.54 -20.46
CA TRP A 416 -7.73 23.96 -20.95
C TRP A 416 -7.69 24.86 -22.19
#